data_AF-A0A4Y2QKQ0-F1
#
_entry.id   AF-A0A4Y2QKQ0-F1
#
_cell.length_a   1.000
_cell.length_b   1.000
_cell.length_c   1.000
_cell.angle_alpha   90.00
_cell.angle_beta   90.00
_cell.angle_gamma   90.00
#
_symmetry.space_group_name_H-M   'P 1'
#
loop_
_entity.id
_entity.type
_entity.pdbx_description
1 polymer ?
#
loop_
_entity_poly.entity_id
_entity_poly.type
_entity_poly.pdbx_seq_one_letter_code
_entity_poly.pdbx_strand_id
1 'polypeptide(L)'
;MGSKVGQTYDCRVSLDNCPAHPKEVNPKLQPMDEGMIKNFKIHYRKRIVRKVISAFENNQSMPKINLRESISEISKAWNYDVTNRTIRKSFAKAGFFVSNENSASTEDEDYIPLEELKKMWIQLREKEEINDDVLIDDFLSLDSEAETSETLTELDILDSVKNKNNTVMNCNKDKDDENGNDHDAEINKPCMMKC
;
A
#
# COMPACT_ATOMS: atom_id res chain seq x y z
N MET A 1 20.86 -22.89 32.22
CA MET A 1 20.12 -21.84 31.49
C MET A 1 20.72 -21.71 30.09
N GLY A 2 19.98 -22.05 29.04
CA GLY A 2 20.44 -21.86 27.66
C GLY A 2 20.17 -20.43 27.21
N SER A 3 21.22 -19.68 26.86
CA SER A 3 21.10 -18.37 26.22
C SER A 3 20.34 -18.50 24.91
N LYS A 4 19.22 -17.79 24.78
CA LYS A 4 18.55 -17.61 23.49
C LYS A 4 19.46 -16.74 22.63
N VAL A 5 20.15 -17.39 21.68
CA VAL A 5 20.82 -16.73 20.55
C VAL A 5 19.78 -15.85 19.86
N GLY A 6 20.12 -14.58 19.64
CA GLY A 6 19.22 -13.59 19.07
C GLY A 6 18.70 -14.05 17.71
N GLN A 7 17.38 -14.18 17.58
CA GLN A 7 16.76 -14.39 16.27
C GLN A 7 16.96 -13.11 15.46
N THR A 8 17.71 -13.19 14.38
CA THR A 8 17.75 -12.13 13.37
C THR A 8 16.59 -12.35 12.41
N TYR A 9 15.69 -11.38 12.32
CA TYR A 9 14.60 -11.41 11.35
C TYR A 9 15.09 -10.79 10.03
N ASP A 10 14.80 -11.45 8.91
CA ASP A 10 15.01 -10.91 7.57
C ASP A 10 13.82 -10.02 7.21
N CYS A 11 14.05 -8.70 7.15
CA CYS A 11 13.04 -7.72 6.77
C CYS A 11 13.18 -7.38 5.29
N ARG A 12 12.10 -7.59 4.52
CA ARG A 12 12.04 -7.21 3.10
C ARG A 12 11.21 -5.96 2.93
N VAL A 13 11.73 -5.02 2.16
CA VAL A 13 11.03 -3.80 1.76
C VAL A 13 10.45 -4.04 0.37
N SER A 14 9.16 -3.75 0.18
CA SER A 14 8.50 -3.69 -1.13
C SER A 14 8.21 -2.23 -1.41
N LEU A 15 8.74 -1.71 -2.51
CA LEU A 15 8.52 -0.33 -2.97
C LEU A 15 7.95 -0.37 -4.38
N ASP A 16 7.33 0.74 -4.78
CA ASP A 16 6.99 1.02 -6.17
C ASP A 16 8.22 1.49 -6.96
N ASN A 17 8.11 1.48 -8.29
CA ASN A 17 9.15 1.97 -9.20
C ASN A 17 9.06 3.49 -9.43
N CYS A 18 8.59 4.25 -8.44
CA CYS A 18 8.64 5.71 -8.46
C CYS A 18 10.07 6.18 -8.82
N PRO A 19 10.28 7.26 -9.60
CA PRO A 19 11.62 7.71 -10.00
C PRO A 19 12.61 7.92 -8.84
N ALA A 20 12.08 8.21 -7.64
CA ALA A 20 12.87 8.35 -6.41
C ALA A 20 13.34 7.01 -5.79
N HIS A 21 12.82 5.86 -6.27
CA HIS A 21 13.08 4.53 -5.73
C HIS A 21 13.97 3.68 -6.66
N PRO A 22 14.67 2.66 -6.13
CA PRO A 22 15.42 1.71 -6.94
C PRO A 22 14.49 0.95 -7.92
N LYS A 23 14.87 0.89 -9.20
CA LYS A 23 14.04 0.23 -10.23
C LYS A 23 14.12 -1.29 -10.13
N GLU A 24 12.97 -1.94 -9.89
CA GLU A 24 12.80 -3.38 -9.99
C GLU A 24 12.37 -3.82 -11.39
N VAL A 25 12.87 -4.98 -11.85
CA VAL A 25 12.63 -5.52 -13.20
C VAL A 25 11.30 -6.27 -13.30
N ASN A 26 10.72 -6.67 -12.16
CA ASN A 26 9.42 -7.32 -12.08
C ASN A 26 8.71 -6.85 -10.79
N PRO A 27 8.04 -5.69 -10.81
CA PRO A 27 7.44 -5.12 -9.62
C PRO A 27 6.34 -6.04 -9.10
N LYS A 28 6.43 -6.40 -7.81
CA LYS A 28 5.35 -7.14 -7.15
C LYS A 28 4.13 -6.23 -6.96
N LEU A 29 2.95 -6.84 -6.95
CA LEU A 29 1.72 -6.16 -6.52
C LEU A 29 1.97 -5.56 -5.14
N GLN A 30 1.65 -4.29 -4.96
CA GLN A 30 1.87 -3.60 -3.70
C GLN A 30 0.67 -3.88 -2.79
N PRO A 31 0.87 -4.37 -1.55
CA PRO A 31 -0.21 -4.56 -0.59
C PRO A 31 -1.00 -3.27 -0.31
N MET A 32 -0.36 -2.12 -0.53
CA MET A 32 -0.98 -0.81 -0.38
C MET A 32 -2.14 -0.60 -1.35
N ASP A 33 -1.99 -1.07 -2.58
CA ASP A 33 -2.96 -0.94 -3.67
C ASP A 33 -4.04 -2.05 -3.61
N GLU A 34 -3.73 -3.19 -3.00
CA GLU A 34 -4.62 -4.36 -2.89
C GLU A 34 -5.73 -4.23 -1.82
N GLY A 35 -5.90 -3.05 -1.23
CA GLY A 35 -7.04 -2.74 -0.37
C GLY A 35 -6.70 -1.91 0.86
N MET A 36 -5.43 -1.81 1.24
CA MET A 36 -5.05 -1.11 2.46
C MET A 36 -5.28 0.41 2.34
N ILE A 37 -4.92 1.06 1.23
CA ILE A 37 -5.29 2.47 0.96
C ILE A 37 -6.80 2.65 0.91
N LYS A 38 -7.52 1.78 0.19
CA LYS A 38 -8.98 1.87 0.01
C LYS A 38 -9.69 1.81 1.38
N ASN A 39 -9.35 0.83 2.20
CA ASN A 39 -9.93 0.64 3.53
C ASN A 39 -9.60 1.82 4.46
N PHE A 40 -8.34 2.28 4.45
CA PHE A 40 -7.92 3.46 5.20
C PHE A 40 -8.73 4.71 4.83
N LYS A 41 -8.90 4.98 3.54
CA LYS A 41 -9.70 6.10 3.03
C LYS A 41 -11.16 6.02 3.49
N ILE A 42 -11.77 4.83 3.49
CA ILE A 42 -13.13 4.62 4.00
C ILE A 42 -13.23 4.96 5.49
N HIS A 43 -12.28 4.50 6.31
CA HIS A 43 -12.27 4.81 7.74
C HIS A 43 -12.12 6.30 8.02
N TYR A 44 -11.22 6.98 7.31
CA TYR A 44 -11.07 8.44 7.41
C TYR A 44 -12.40 9.14 7.08
N ARG A 45 -13.01 8.83 5.92
CA ARG A 45 -14.29 9.41 5.50
C ARG A 45 -15.40 9.17 6.53
N LYS A 46 -15.49 7.95 7.07
CA LYS A 46 -16.44 7.59 8.14
C LYS A 46 -16.26 8.42 9.40
N ARG A 47 -15.01 8.74 9.78
CA ARG A 47 -14.74 9.66 10.90
C ARG A 47 -15.25 11.07 10.64
N ILE A 48 -15.04 11.59 9.42
CA ILE A 48 -15.51 12.93 9.06
C ILE A 48 -17.05 12.99 9.07
N VAL A 49 -17.72 12.05 8.40
CA VAL A 49 -19.20 11.97 8.37
C VAL A 49 -19.77 11.84 9.79
N ARG A 50 -19.13 11.05 10.67
CA ARG A 50 -19.55 10.93 12.07
C ARG A 50 -19.52 12.26 12.82
N LYS A 51 -18.45 13.05 12.62
CA LYS A 51 -18.33 14.37 13.27
C LYS A 51 -19.42 15.32 12.81
N VAL A 52 -19.72 15.29 11.51
CA VAL A 52 -20.79 16.11 10.92
C VAL A 52 -22.14 15.74 11.54
N ILE A 53 -22.51 14.45 11.52
CA ILE A 53 -23.75 13.96 12.13
C ILE A 53 -23.83 14.33 13.62
N SER A 54 -22.73 14.15 14.36
CA SER A 54 -22.69 14.49 15.79
C SER A 54 -22.85 15.98 16.05
N ALA A 55 -22.26 16.85 15.20
CA ALA A 55 -22.48 18.28 15.31
C ALA A 55 -23.96 18.64 15.10
N PHE A 56 -24.61 18.04 14.09
CA PHE A 56 -26.04 18.21 13.85
C PHE A 56 -26.90 17.78 15.04
N GLU A 57 -26.66 16.60 15.60
CA GLU A 57 -27.41 16.08 16.75
C GLU A 57 -27.31 16.98 17.99
N ASN A 58 -26.18 17.67 18.13
CA ASN A 58 -25.94 18.57 19.24
C ASN A 58 -26.26 20.04 18.93
N ASN A 59 -26.88 20.34 17.77
CA ASN A 59 -27.16 21.70 17.28
C ASN A 59 -25.90 22.60 17.27
N GLN A 60 -24.75 22.01 16.98
CA GLN A 60 -23.47 22.70 16.87
C GLN A 60 -23.22 23.14 15.43
N SER A 61 -22.40 24.17 15.26
CA SER A 61 -21.92 24.57 13.94
C SER A 61 -21.14 23.44 13.27
N MET A 62 -21.17 23.40 11.94
CA MET A 62 -20.41 22.44 11.14
C MET A 62 -18.94 22.32 11.58
N PRO A 63 -18.40 21.10 11.68
CA PRO A 63 -17.03 20.89 12.11
C PRO A 63 -16.07 21.49 11.09
N LYS A 64 -15.17 22.36 11.55
CA LYS A 64 -14.08 22.90 10.72
C LYS A 64 -12.98 21.85 10.63
N ILE A 65 -12.82 21.24 9.45
CA ILE A 65 -11.75 20.28 9.19
C ILE A 65 -10.59 21.02 8.52
N ASN A 66 -9.69 21.58 9.32
CA ASN A 66 -8.43 22.15 8.83
C ASN A 66 -7.34 21.07 8.78
N LEU A 67 -6.13 21.44 8.32
CA LEU A 67 -5.00 20.52 8.16
C LEU A 67 -4.65 19.76 9.46
N ARG A 68 -4.63 20.44 10.61
CA ARG A 68 -4.31 19.83 11.91
C ARG A 68 -5.36 18.78 12.27
N GLU A 69 -6.63 19.10 12.06
CA GLU A 69 -7.74 18.20 12.33
C GLU A 69 -7.71 17.00 11.37
N SER A 70 -7.38 17.22 10.09
CA SER A 70 -7.20 16.16 9.10
C SER A 70 -6.08 15.19 9.50
N ILE A 71 -4.90 15.70 9.88
CA ILE A 71 -3.77 14.86 10.34
C ILE A 71 -4.17 14.07 11.59
N SER A 72 -4.91 14.68 12.51
CA SER A 72 -5.41 14.00 13.70
C SER A 72 -6.36 12.85 13.34
N GLU A 73 -7.29 13.06 12.41
CA GLU A 73 -8.22 12.01 11.99
C GLU A 73 -7.58 10.92 11.13
N ILE A 74 -6.60 11.28 10.29
CA ILE A 74 -5.73 10.33 9.56
C ILE A 74 -5.01 9.41 10.55
N SER A 75 -4.36 9.99 11.56
CA SER A 75 -3.67 9.23 12.61
C SER A 75 -4.62 8.30 13.34
N LYS A 76 -5.83 8.75 13.67
CA LYS A 76 -6.81 7.91 14.36
C LYS A 76 -7.35 6.79 13.46
N ALA A 77 -7.63 7.08 12.19
CA ALA A 77 -8.09 6.07 11.23
C ALA A 77 -7.05 4.95 11.11
N TRP A 78 -5.78 5.31 10.98
CA TRP A 78 -4.69 4.33 10.87
C TRP A 78 -4.47 3.54 12.15
N ASN A 79 -4.39 4.21 13.30
CA ASN A 79 -3.99 3.57 14.56
C ASN A 79 -5.13 2.81 15.26
N TYR A 80 -6.39 3.18 15.02
CA TYR A 80 -7.53 2.60 15.74
C TYR A 80 -8.52 1.84 14.86
N ASP A 81 -8.68 2.22 13.59
CA ASP A 81 -9.74 1.64 12.76
C ASP A 81 -9.21 0.61 11.76
N VAL A 82 -8.04 0.86 11.15
CA VAL A 82 -7.40 -0.13 10.28
C VAL A 82 -6.93 -1.32 11.12
N THR A 83 -7.41 -2.50 10.77
CA THR A 83 -7.14 -3.72 11.56
C THR A 83 -5.99 -4.54 10.98
N ASN A 84 -5.30 -5.29 11.85
CA ASN A 84 -4.32 -6.31 11.42
C ASN A 84 -4.90 -7.31 10.42
N ARG A 85 -6.21 -7.59 10.48
CA ARG A 85 -6.89 -8.50 9.56
C ARG A 85 -6.93 -7.92 8.15
N THR A 86 -7.31 -6.65 7.98
CA THR A 86 -7.30 -5.94 6.69
C THR A 86 -5.88 -5.85 6.11
N ILE A 87 -4.90 -5.52 6.96
CA ILE A 87 -3.48 -5.46 6.55
C ILE A 87 -3.06 -6.84 6.01
N ARG A 88 -3.29 -7.92 6.78
CA ARG A 88 -2.92 -9.27 6.38
C ARG A 88 -3.59 -9.70 5.06
N LYS A 89 -4.87 -9.37 4.87
CA LYS A 89 -5.60 -9.67 3.62
C LYS A 89 -4.97 -8.95 2.43
N SER A 90 -4.62 -7.68 2.58
CA SER A 90 -4.02 -6.89 1.50
C SER A 90 -2.66 -7.47 1.08
N PHE A 91 -1.84 -7.91 2.04
CA PHE A 91 -0.60 -8.63 1.74
C PHE A 91 -0.83 -10.01 1.11
N ALA A 92 -1.87 -10.73 1.53
CA ALA A 92 -2.21 -12.02 0.92
C ALA A 92 -2.66 -11.85 -0.55
N LYS A 93 -3.50 -10.85 -0.84
CA LYS A 93 -3.90 -10.49 -2.21
C LYS A 93 -2.71 -10.10 -3.09
N ALA A 94 -1.75 -9.38 -2.51
CA ALA A 94 -0.48 -9.05 -3.16
C ALA A 94 0.49 -10.25 -3.31
N GLY A 95 0.08 -11.47 -2.91
CA GLY A 95 0.85 -12.70 -3.10
C GLY A 95 1.97 -12.92 -2.08
N PHE A 96 2.01 -12.16 -0.98
CA PHE A 96 3.03 -12.36 0.08
C PHE A 96 2.73 -13.56 0.97
N PHE A 97 1.47 -14.02 1.00
CA PHE A 97 1.03 -15.16 1.81
C PHE A 97 0.16 -16.09 0.96
N VAL A 98 0.26 -17.39 1.18
CA VAL A 98 -0.73 -18.35 0.69
C VAL A 98 -1.94 -18.26 1.61
N SER A 99 -3.07 -17.79 1.08
CA SER A 99 -4.34 -17.82 1.80
C SER A 99 -4.73 -19.28 2.05
N ASN A 100 -4.69 -19.73 3.30
CA ASN A 100 -5.27 -21.03 3.67
C ASN A 100 -6.80 -20.89 3.74
N GLU A 101 -7.44 -20.83 2.58
CA GLU A 101 -8.88 -20.59 2.44
C GLU A 101 -9.66 -21.87 2.14
N ASN A 102 -9.67 -22.78 3.11
CA ASN A 102 -10.77 -23.74 3.29
C ASN A 102 -11.86 -23.21 4.25
N SER A 103 -11.76 -21.96 4.69
CA SER A 103 -12.85 -21.25 5.35
C SER A 103 -13.44 -20.23 4.39
N ALA A 104 -14.74 -20.34 4.14
CA ALA A 104 -15.55 -19.53 3.25
C ALA A 104 -15.12 -18.05 3.18
N SER A 105 -15.10 -17.54 1.94
CA SER A 105 -14.92 -16.14 1.51
C SER A 105 -15.09 -15.10 2.62
N THR A 106 -14.04 -14.32 2.88
CA THR A 106 -14.08 -13.20 3.83
C THR A 106 -13.95 -11.85 3.14
N GLU A 107 -14.42 -11.74 1.90
CA GLU A 107 -14.50 -10.46 1.19
C GLU A 107 -15.33 -9.42 1.97
N ASP A 108 -16.27 -9.88 2.81
CA ASP A 108 -17.27 -9.08 3.52
C ASP A 108 -16.72 -7.96 4.42
N GLU A 109 -15.53 -8.07 4.99
CA GLU A 109 -15.09 -7.08 5.98
C GLU A 109 -14.69 -5.73 5.41
N ASP A 110 -14.16 -5.66 4.19
CA ASP A 110 -13.89 -4.36 3.57
C ASP A 110 -15.22 -3.68 3.17
N TYR A 111 -16.26 -4.49 2.96
CA TYR A 111 -17.63 -3.99 2.81
C TYR A 111 -18.19 -3.49 4.15
N ILE A 112 -17.79 -4.01 5.31
CA ILE A 112 -18.36 -3.54 6.61
C ILE A 112 -18.14 -2.03 6.83
N PRO A 113 -16.91 -1.47 6.81
CA PRO A 113 -16.71 -0.03 6.94
C PRO A 113 -17.44 0.78 5.85
N LEU A 114 -17.53 0.23 4.63
CA LEU A 114 -18.20 0.86 3.51
C LEU A 114 -19.72 0.91 3.69
N GLU A 115 -20.34 -0.18 4.11
CA GLU A 115 -21.77 -0.28 4.37
C GLU A 115 -22.17 0.56 5.57
N GLU A 116 -21.35 0.62 6.61
CA GLU A 116 -21.57 1.55 7.71
C GLU A 116 -21.46 3.01 7.25
N LEU A 117 -20.49 3.34 6.40
CA LEU A 117 -20.38 4.67 5.81
C LEU A 117 -21.61 5.02 4.96
N LYS A 118 -22.10 4.09 4.13
CA LYS A 118 -23.34 4.24 3.35
C LYS A 118 -24.54 4.55 4.23
N LYS A 119 -24.71 3.81 5.32
CA LYS A 119 -25.79 4.06 6.30
C LYS A 119 -25.69 5.46 6.91
N MET A 120 -24.49 5.88 7.31
CA MET A 120 -24.27 7.21 7.88
C MET A 120 -24.54 8.31 6.86
N TRP A 121 -24.18 8.10 5.59
CA TRP A 121 -24.47 9.04 4.51
C TRP A 121 -25.97 9.25 4.29
N ILE A 122 -26.76 8.16 4.30
CA ILE A 122 -28.22 8.22 4.19
C ILE A 122 -28.81 9.03 5.36
N GLN A 123 -28.37 8.76 6.60
CA GLN A 123 -28.81 9.52 7.77
C GLN A 123 -28.50 11.02 7.68
N LEU A 124 -27.35 11.37 7.08
CA LEU A 124 -26.96 12.75 6.89
C LEU A 124 -27.87 13.45 5.86
N ARG A 125 -28.17 12.77 4.74
CA ARG A 125 -29.06 13.27 3.69
C ARG A 125 -30.46 13.58 4.23
N GLU A 126 -31.01 12.68 5.04
CA GLU A 126 -32.33 12.86 5.67
C GLU A 126 -32.40 14.10 6.57
N LYS A 127 -31.28 14.52 7.17
CA LYS A 127 -31.24 15.65 8.13
C LYS A 127 -31.04 17.01 7.48
N GLU A 128 -30.35 17.10 6.35
CA GLU A 128 -29.87 18.38 5.80
C GLU A 128 -30.53 18.78 4.47
N GLU A 129 -31.58 18.08 4.01
CA GLU A 129 -32.19 18.28 2.68
C GLU A 129 -31.13 18.33 1.55
N ILE A 130 -30.05 17.54 1.69
CA ILE A 130 -28.99 17.47 0.67
C ILE A 130 -29.65 17.03 -0.64
N ASN A 131 -29.40 17.80 -1.69
CA ASN A 131 -29.99 17.57 -3.01
C ASN A 131 -29.77 16.12 -3.45
N ASP A 132 -30.83 15.47 -3.93
CA ASP A 132 -30.84 14.01 -4.16
C ASP A 132 -29.83 13.57 -5.23
N ASP A 133 -29.37 14.53 -6.03
CA ASP A 133 -28.36 14.38 -7.09
C ASP A 133 -26.96 14.04 -6.56
N VAL A 134 -26.64 14.30 -5.28
CA VAL A 134 -25.30 14.02 -4.74
C VAL A 134 -25.20 12.56 -4.27
N LEU A 135 -24.51 11.74 -5.05
CA LEU A 135 -24.32 10.33 -4.76
C LEU A 135 -23.16 10.11 -3.79
N ILE A 136 -23.26 9.04 -2.98
CA ILE A 136 -22.15 8.66 -2.10
C ILE A 136 -20.92 8.25 -2.90
N ASP A 137 -21.10 7.69 -4.09
CA ASP A 137 -20.00 7.27 -4.96
C ASP A 137 -19.19 8.47 -5.44
N ASP A 138 -19.83 9.62 -5.67
CA ASP A 138 -19.13 10.88 -5.95
C ASP A 138 -18.21 11.23 -4.78
N PHE A 139 -18.74 11.20 -3.54
CA PHE A 139 -17.97 11.45 -2.32
C PHE A 139 -16.80 10.47 -2.12
N LEU A 140 -17.01 9.19 -2.44
CA LEU A 140 -15.97 8.15 -2.34
C LEU A 140 -14.89 8.28 -3.41
N SER A 141 -15.23 8.82 -4.57
CA SER A 141 -14.34 8.97 -5.73
C SER A 141 -13.73 10.37 -5.89
N LEU A 142 -14.06 11.33 -5.01
CA LEU A 142 -13.55 12.70 -5.04
C LEU A 142 -12.02 12.83 -5.20
N ASP A 143 -11.25 11.86 -4.71
CA ASP A 143 -9.78 11.86 -4.73
C ASP A 143 -9.20 10.83 -5.71
N SER A 144 -10.02 10.30 -6.62
CA SER A 144 -9.58 9.31 -7.61
C SER A 144 -8.69 9.91 -8.70
N GLU A 145 -8.89 11.18 -9.04
CA GLU A 145 -8.09 11.92 -10.03
C GLU A 145 -6.90 12.68 -9.41
N ALA A 146 -6.70 12.57 -8.10
CA ALA A 146 -5.59 13.24 -7.44
C ALA A 146 -4.26 12.63 -7.90
N GLU A 147 -3.38 13.47 -8.48
CA GLU A 147 -2.02 13.05 -8.83
C GLU A 147 -1.23 12.70 -7.56
N THR A 148 -0.85 11.43 -7.43
CA THR A 148 -0.07 10.93 -6.28
C THR A 148 1.41 10.73 -6.60
N SER A 149 1.78 10.66 -7.89
CA SER A 149 3.15 10.49 -8.35
C SER A 149 3.35 11.05 -9.77
N GLU A 150 4.61 11.25 -10.14
CA GLU A 150 5.00 11.63 -11.50
C GLU A 150 4.82 10.45 -12.46
N THR A 151 4.24 10.71 -13.64
CA THR A 151 4.01 9.68 -14.65
C THR A 151 5.30 9.37 -15.42
N LEU A 152 5.68 8.10 -15.47
CA LEU A 152 6.80 7.64 -16.31
C LEU A 152 6.43 7.82 -17.78
N THR A 153 7.28 8.50 -18.54
CA THR A 153 7.09 8.63 -19.99
C THR A 153 7.59 7.39 -20.73
N GLU A 154 7.11 7.18 -21.96
CA GLU A 154 7.57 6.07 -22.82
C GLU A 154 9.10 6.12 -23.05
N LEU A 155 9.70 7.32 -23.04
CA LEU A 155 11.14 7.53 -23.14
C LEU A 155 11.88 6.99 -21.90
N ASP A 156 11.35 7.23 -20.70
CA ASP A 156 11.94 6.74 -19.46
C ASP A 156 11.94 5.20 -19.39
N ILE A 157 10.93 4.57 -20.00
CA ILE A 157 10.83 3.12 -20.14
C ILE A 157 11.90 2.63 -21.13
N LEU A 158 12.01 3.24 -22.31
CA LEU A 158 12.99 2.87 -23.33
C LEU A 158 14.43 2.97 -22.82
N ASP A 159 14.77 4.03 -22.10
CA ASP A 159 16.11 4.20 -21.53
C ASP A 159 16.42 3.18 -20.43
N SER A 160 15.40 2.76 -19.66
CA SER A 160 15.56 1.68 -18.68
C SER A 160 15.86 0.32 -19.32
N VAL A 161 15.38 0.09 -20.56
CA VAL A 161 15.65 -1.15 -21.32
C VAL A 161 17.03 -1.09 -21.96
N LYS A 162 17.43 0.06 -22.52
CA LYS A 162 18.75 0.23 -23.16
C LYS A 162 19.90 0.06 -22.17
N ASN A 163 19.79 0.60 -20.95
CA ASN A 163 20.84 0.46 -19.93
C ASN A 163 21.06 -1.00 -19.47
N LYS A 164 20.09 -1.90 -19.66
CA LYS A 164 20.27 -3.34 -19.34
C LYS A 164 21.18 -4.04 -20.34
N ASN A 165 21.19 -3.62 -21.61
CA ASN A 165 21.93 -4.30 -22.67
C ASN A 165 23.44 -4.00 -22.62
N ASN A 166 23.85 -2.89 -22.01
CA ASN A 166 25.26 -2.52 -21.89
C ASN A 166 25.98 -3.24 -20.74
N THR A 167 25.25 -3.71 -19.72
CA THR A 167 25.84 -4.39 -18.56
C THR A 167 26.12 -5.88 -18.82
N VAL A 168 25.46 -6.49 -19.81
CA VAL A 168 25.62 -7.92 -20.13
C VAL A 168 26.86 -8.22 -20.98
N MET A 169 27.49 -7.21 -21.61
CA MET A 169 28.51 -7.42 -22.64
C MET A 169 29.97 -7.10 -22.25
N ASN A 170 30.31 -6.95 -20.98
CA ASN A 170 31.69 -6.65 -20.57
C ASN A 170 32.31 -7.66 -19.61
N CYS A 171 32.18 -8.95 -19.92
CA CYS A 171 32.93 -10.04 -19.28
C CYS A 171 33.44 -11.03 -20.32
N ASN A 172 34.29 -10.59 -21.25
CA ASN A 172 35.11 -11.50 -22.08
C ASN A 172 36.34 -10.75 -22.59
N LYS A 173 37.49 -10.96 -21.93
CA LYS A 173 38.84 -10.88 -22.51
C LYS A 173 39.83 -11.55 -21.55
N ASP A 174 39.96 -12.85 -21.74
CA ASP A 174 41.18 -13.66 -21.84
C ASP A 174 42.41 -13.20 -21.06
N LYS A 175 42.87 -14.08 -20.15
CA LYS A 175 44.27 -14.51 -20.09
C LYS A 175 44.35 -15.98 -19.69
N ASP A 176 44.72 -16.80 -20.67
CA ASP A 176 45.34 -18.10 -20.49
C ASP A 176 46.77 -17.92 -19.94
N ASP A 177 47.13 -18.68 -18.90
CA ASP A 177 48.20 -19.71 -18.95
C ASP A 177 48.52 -20.25 -17.54
N GLU A 178 48.11 -21.51 -17.35
CA GLU A 178 48.72 -22.64 -16.63
C GLU A 178 49.30 -22.49 -15.19
N ASN A 179 48.65 -23.14 -14.20
CA ASN A 179 48.90 -24.56 -13.83
C ASN A 179 48.65 -24.80 -12.31
N GLY A 180 47.90 -25.85 -11.96
CA GLY A 180 48.00 -26.51 -10.65
C GLY A 180 46.73 -26.79 -9.84
N ASN A 181 46.02 -27.86 -10.21
CA ASN A 181 45.29 -28.84 -9.38
C ASN A 181 44.10 -28.49 -8.43
N ASP A 182 42.99 -29.16 -8.79
CA ASP A 182 42.02 -29.95 -8.00
C ASP A 182 40.93 -29.32 -7.10
N HIS A 183 39.71 -29.53 -7.61
CA HIS A 183 38.44 -29.96 -7.00
C HIS A 183 37.53 -28.99 -6.22
N ASP A 184 36.45 -28.63 -6.93
CA ASP A 184 35.03 -28.64 -6.57
C ASP A 184 34.32 -27.48 -5.83
N ALA A 185 33.39 -26.89 -6.60
CA ALA A 185 32.05 -26.40 -6.25
C ALA A 185 31.88 -25.06 -5.48
N GLU A 186 31.90 -23.98 -6.27
CA GLU A 186 30.89 -22.92 -6.39
C GLU A 186 29.75 -22.83 -5.35
N ILE A 187 29.54 -21.65 -4.75
CA ILE A 187 28.23 -20.94 -4.71
C ILE A 187 28.50 -19.43 -4.59
N ASN A 188 27.96 -18.71 -5.58
CA ASN A 188 27.86 -17.27 -5.71
C ASN A 188 27.39 -16.57 -4.42
N LYS A 189 28.17 -15.61 -3.91
CA LYS A 189 27.73 -14.67 -2.87
C LYS A 189 27.15 -13.41 -3.52
N PRO A 190 25.90 -13.00 -3.22
CA PRO A 190 25.41 -11.69 -3.62
C PRO A 190 26.06 -10.60 -2.76
N CYS A 191 26.35 -9.47 -3.39
CA CYS A 191 26.95 -8.28 -2.79
C CYS A 191 26.00 -7.68 -1.73
N MET A 192 26.37 -7.74 -0.45
CA MET A 192 25.66 -7.03 0.61
C MET A 192 26.04 -5.55 0.58
N MET A 193 25.07 -4.68 0.34
CA MET A 193 25.19 -3.25 0.62
C MET A 193 24.93 -3.06 2.12
N LYS A 194 25.97 -2.68 2.88
CA LYS A 194 25.88 -2.41 4.32
C LYS A 194 25.28 -1.02 4.51
N CYS A 195 24.28 -0.91 5.39
CA CYS A 195 23.93 0.34 6.07
C CYS A 195 25.05 0.75 7.03
#